data_AF-A0A1Y3NMB8-F1
#
_entry.id   AF-A0A1Y3NMB8-F1
#
_cell.length_a   1.000
_cell.length_b   1.000
_cell.length_c   1.000
_cell.angle_alpha   90.00
_cell.angle_beta   90.00
_cell.angle_gamma   90.00
#
_symmetry.space_group_name_H-M   'P 1'
#
loop_
_entity.id
_entity.type
_entity.pdbx_description
1 polymer ?
#
loop_
_entity_poly.entity_id
_entity_poly.type
_entity_poly.pdbx_seq_one_letter_code
_entity_poly.pdbx_strand_id
1 'polypeptide(L)'
;IIALHSSLEQSNSDGAKTLFNPSPKGIRKIVLSTNIAETGVTIPDVVYVIDSGKVKETRYDDKKKLTLFKEVFISQANAKQRKGRAGRIRPGKCFHLYTKKRHDEMV
;
A
#
# COMPACT_ATOMS: atom_id res chain seq x y z
N ILE A 1 -9.35 1.14 12.80
CA ILE A 1 -8.29 1.43 11.82
C ILE A 1 -7.10 0.54 12.18
N ILE A 2 -6.40 -0.04 11.21
CA ILE A 2 -5.31 -1.00 11.43
C ILE A 2 -4.06 -0.49 10.70
N ALA A 3 -2.92 -0.43 11.38
CA ALA A 3 -1.63 -0.10 10.77
C ALA A 3 -0.91 -1.38 10.31
N LEU A 4 -0.36 -1.36 9.09
CA LEU A 4 0.34 -2.49 8.48
C LEU A 4 1.73 -2.04 7.99
N HIS A 5 2.77 -2.48 8.70
CA HIS A 5 4.17 -2.18 8.42
C HIS A 5 5.04 -3.39 8.81
N SER A 6 6.16 -3.61 8.12
CA SER A 6 7.03 -4.77 8.35
C SER A 6 7.58 -4.87 9.77
N SER A 7 7.83 -3.73 10.42
CA SER A 7 8.33 -3.66 11.81
C SER A 7 7.25 -3.81 12.88
N LEU A 8 5.97 -3.90 12.49
CA LEU A 8 4.88 -4.12 13.44
C LEU A 8 4.60 -5.62 13.52
N GLU A 9 4.80 -6.21 14.70
CA GLU A 9 4.43 -7.61 14.96
C GLU A 9 2.93 -7.80 14.75
N GLN A 10 2.59 -8.41 13.61
CA GLN A 10 1.21 -8.80 13.34
C GLN A 10 0.88 -10.11 14.09
N SER A 11 1.85 -10.99 14.31
CA SER A 11 1.64 -12.36 14.81
C SER A 11 1.20 -12.51 16.27
N ASN A 12 1.44 -11.54 17.15
CA ASN A 12 1.21 -11.68 18.61
C ASN A 12 0.11 -10.79 19.19
N SER A 13 -0.73 -10.16 18.36
CA SER A 13 -1.82 -9.29 18.83
C SER A 13 -3.14 -9.56 18.12
N ASP A 14 -4.26 -9.11 18.71
CA ASP A 14 -5.58 -9.07 18.09
C ASP A 14 -5.58 -8.40 16.69
N GLY A 15 -4.52 -7.64 16.36
CA GLY A 15 -4.28 -6.99 15.08
C GLY A 15 -4.22 -7.92 13.86
N ALA A 16 -3.46 -9.03 13.88
CA ALA A 16 -3.43 -9.93 12.71
C ALA A 16 -4.76 -10.61 12.48
N LYS A 17 -5.42 -11.11 13.54
CA LYS A 17 -6.76 -11.70 13.43
C LYS A 17 -7.73 -10.70 12.81
N THR A 18 -7.66 -9.43 13.23
CA THR A 18 -8.53 -8.37 12.69
C THR A 18 -8.20 -8.01 11.23
N LEU A 19 -6.95 -8.14 10.79
CA LEU A 19 -6.56 -7.86 9.41
C LEU A 19 -7.17 -8.86 8.43
N PHE A 20 -7.15 -10.15 8.77
CA PHE A 20 -7.60 -11.22 7.88
C PHE A 20 -9.08 -11.62 8.08
N ASN A 21 -9.66 -11.43 9.26
CA ASN A 21 -11.06 -11.76 9.51
C ASN A 21 -12.01 -10.67 9.01
N PRO A 22 -13.24 -11.00 8.56
CA PRO A 22 -14.25 -10.01 8.22
C PRO A 22 -14.52 -9.03 9.37
N SER A 23 -14.76 -7.75 9.05
CA SER A 23 -15.14 -6.78 10.07
C SER A 23 -16.58 -7.02 10.56
N PRO A 24 -16.88 -6.73 11.84
CA PRO A 24 -18.25 -6.80 12.36
C PRO A 24 -19.21 -5.94 11.54
N LYS A 25 -20.49 -6.33 11.54
CA LYS A 25 -21.55 -5.61 10.82
C LYS A 25 -21.60 -4.15 11.25
N GLY A 26 -21.67 -3.23 10.29
CA GLY A 26 -21.69 -1.79 10.54
C GLY A 26 -20.31 -1.15 10.72
N ILE A 27 -19.23 -1.93 10.82
CA ILE A 27 -17.86 -1.40 10.97
C ILE A 27 -17.11 -1.52 9.64
N ARG A 28 -16.52 -0.41 9.19
CA ARG A 28 -15.65 -0.40 8.02
C ARG A 28 -14.20 -0.65 8.42
N LYS A 29 -13.58 -1.69 7.84
CA LYS A 29 -12.13 -1.90 7.95
C LYS A 29 -11.40 -0.81 7.17
N ILE A 30 -10.41 -0.19 7.81
CA ILE A 30 -9.46 0.72 7.17
C ILE A 30 -8.07 0.22 7.53
N VAL A 31 -7.27 -0.10 6.52
CA VAL A 31 -5.89 -0.55 6.67
C VAL A 31 -4.98 0.53 6.11
N LEU A 32 -4.09 1.05 6.95
CA LEU A 32 -3.05 1.99 6.56
C LEU A 32 -1.77 1.18 6.36
N SER A 33 -1.26 1.14 5.14
CA SER A 33 -0.11 0.29 4.81
C SER A 33 0.94 1.02 3.98
N THR A 34 2.18 0.54 4.09
CA THR A 34 3.24 0.83 3.12
C THR A 34 3.11 -0.07 1.89
N ASN A 35 4.15 -0.11 1.05
CA ASN A 35 4.24 -1.01 -0.08
C ASN A 35 4.23 -2.51 0.30
N ILE A 36 4.24 -2.89 1.59
CA ILE A 36 4.10 -4.29 2.01
C ILE A 36 2.76 -4.92 1.57
N ALA A 37 1.69 -4.12 1.49
CA ALA A 37 0.40 -4.59 0.97
C ALA A 37 0.42 -4.80 -0.57
N GLU A 38 1.42 -4.27 -1.27
CA GLU A 38 1.54 -4.37 -2.73
C GLU A 38 1.99 -5.75 -3.19
N THR A 39 2.87 -6.41 -2.42
CA THR A 39 3.46 -7.71 -2.80
C THR A 39 3.37 -8.76 -1.69
N GLY A 40 3.48 -8.38 -0.41
CA GLY A 40 3.70 -9.31 0.70
C GLY A 40 2.46 -9.77 1.47
N VAL A 41 1.31 -9.07 1.35
CA VAL A 41 0.10 -9.40 2.13
C VAL A 41 -1.15 -9.34 1.25
N THR A 42 -1.96 -10.41 1.32
CA THR A 42 -3.29 -10.45 0.70
C THR A 42 -4.34 -10.19 1.77
N ILE A 43 -4.89 -8.97 1.77
CA ILE A 43 -6.02 -8.61 2.62
C ILE A 43 -7.29 -8.97 1.85
N PRO A 44 -8.13 -9.90 2.35
CA PRO A 44 -9.41 -10.20 1.72
C PRO A 44 -10.32 -8.97 1.75
N ASP A 45 -11.27 -8.91 0.82
CA ASP A 45 -12.35 -7.90 0.78
C ASP A 45 -11.95 -6.44 0.54
N VAL A 46 -10.75 -6.17 0.01
CA VAL A 46 -10.39 -4.80 -0.38
C VAL A 46 -11.22 -4.38 -1.61
N VAL A 47 -12.10 -3.41 -1.39
CA VAL A 47 -12.94 -2.79 -2.44
C VAL A 47 -12.41 -1.40 -2.83
N TYR A 48 -11.77 -0.72 -1.89
CA TYR A 48 -11.29 0.64 -2.07
C TYR A 48 -9.79 0.69 -1.80
N VAL A 49 -9.03 1.20 -2.77
CA VAL A 49 -7.62 1.53 -2.61
C VAL A 49 -7.48 3.04 -2.70
N ILE A 50 -6.74 3.63 -1.77
CA ILE A 50 -6.32 5.02 -1.79
C ILE A 50 -4.80 5.00 -1.94
N ASP A 51 -4.30 5.40 -3.10
CA ASP A 51 -2.88 5.35 -3.44
C ASP A 51 -2.29 6.76 -3.40
N SER A 52 -1.35 6.98 -2.46
CA SER A 52 -0.60 8.24 -2.36
C SER A 52 0.37 8.45 -3.53
N GLY A 53 0.70 7.39 -4.28
CA GLY A 53 1.71 7.43 -5.34
C GLY A 53 3.14 7.56 -4.82
N LYS A 54 3.36 7.37 -3.51
CA LYS A 54 4.66 7.50 -2.86
C LYS A 54 5.12 6.19 -2.21
N VAL A 55 6.43 6.05 -2.10
CA VAL A 55 7.11 5.03 -1.31
C VAL A 55 8.36 5.64 -0.69
N LYS A 56 8.76 5.16 0.49
CA LYS A 56 10.11 5.42 1.01
C LYS A 56 10.98 4.22 0.70
N GLU A 57 12.07 4.47 -0.01
CA GLU A 57 13.01 3.43 -0.39
C GLU A 57 14.45 3.88 -0.16
N THR A 58 15.30 2.88 0.03
CA THR A 58 16.73 3.06 0.22
C THR A 58 17.39 3.17 -1.15
N ARG A 59 18.01 4.31 -1.45
CA ARG A 59 18.77 4.53 -2.69
C ARG A 59 20.24 4.77 -2.37
N TYR A 60 21.11 4.11 -3.13
CA TYR A 60 22.54 4.35 -3.07
C TYR A 60 22.91 5.51 -4.02
N ASP A 61 23.55 6.55 -3.48
CA ASP A 61 24.14 7.65 -4.25
C ASP A 61 25.61 7.32 -4.49
N ASP A 62 25.93 6.87 -5.71
CA ASP A 62 27.28 6.45 -6.07
C ASP A 62 28.30 7.61 -6.04
N LYS A 63 27.86 8.85 -6.30
CA LYS A 63 28.75 10.03 -6.26
C LYS A 63 29.13 10.38 -4.83
N LYS A 64 28.18 10.26 -3.91
CA LYS A 64 28.38 10.57 -2.49
C LYS A 64 28.86 9.38 -1.67
N LYS A 65 28.84 8.17 -2.24
CA LYS A 65 29.11 6.89 -1.56
C LYS A 65 28.25 6.73 -0.30
N LEU A 66 27.00 7.20 -0.36
CA LEU A 66 26.07 7.19 0.77
C LEU A 66 24.74 6.54 0.40
N THR A 67 24.19 5.82 1.37
CA THR A 67 22.86 5.23 1.30
C THR A 67 21.85 6.18 1.93
N LEU A 68 20.80 6.56 1.17
CA LEU A 68 19.79 7.52 1.60
C LEU A 68 18.42 6.86 1.65
N PHE A 69 17.67 7.13 2.70
CA PHE A 69 16.26 6.77 2.80
C PHE A 69 15.41 7.95 2.34
N LYS A 70 14.81 7.85 1.15
CA LYS A 70 14.08 8.97 0.53
C LYS A 70 12.67 8.57 0.16
N GLU A 71 11.77 9.55 0.30
CA GLU A 71 10.43 9.44 -0.28
C GLU A 71 10.49 9.78 -1.77
N VAL A 72 9.97 8.90 -2.60
CA VAL A 72 9.95 9.02 -4.05
C VAL A 72 8.57 8.67 -4.59
N PHE A 73 8.27 9.10 -5.82
CA PHE A 73 7.10 8.59 -6.53
C PHE A 73 7.32 7.14 -6.94
N ILE A 74 6.26 6.34 -6.92
CA ILE A 74 6.26 4.95 -7.37
C ILE A 74 6.30 4.87 -8.90
N SER A 75 6.62 3.70 -9.44
CA SER A 75 6.48 3.45 -10.89
C SER A 75 5.02 3.29 -11.31
N GLN A 76 4.74 3.44 -12.62
CA GLN A 76 3.44 3.10 -13.19
C GLN A 76 3.07 1.62 -12.94
N ALA A 77 4.06 0.73 -12.93
CA ALA A 77 3.86 -0.68 -12.63
C ALA A 77 3.38 -0.88 -11.20
N ASN A 78 3.95 -0.17 -10.22
CA ASN A 78 3.51 -0.21 -8.83
C ASN A 78 2.08 0.32 -8.68
N ALA A 79 1.76 1.45 -9.32
CA ALA A 79 0.41 2.01 -9.34
C ALA A 79 -0.62 0.99 -9.87
N LYS A 80 -0.28 0.29 -10.97
CA LYS A 80 -1.10 -0.78 -11.54
C LYS A 80 -1.28 -1.96 -10.57
N GLN A 81 -0.22 -2.38 -9.88
CA GLN A 81 -0.29 -3.44 -8.86
C GLN A 81 -1.19 -3.05 -7.69
N ARG A 82 -1.05 -1.80 -7.18
CA ARG A 82 -1.89 -1.27 -6.10
C ARG A 82 -3.36 -1.20 -6.51
N LYS A 83 -3.66 -0.72 -7.73
CA LYS A 83 -5.01 -0.75 -8.30
C LYS A 83 -5.59 -2.17 -8.29
N GLY A 84 -4.78 -3.18 -8.63
CA GLY A 84 -5.18 -4.59 -8.64
C GLY A 84 -5.46 -5.21 -7.26
N ARG A 85 -5.20 -4.48 -6.16
CA ARG A 85 -5.61 -4.89 -4.81
C ARG A 85 -7.10 -4.64 -4.56
N ALA A 86 -7.70 -3.66 -5.24
CA ALA A 86 -9.15 -3.51 -5.31
C ALA A 86 -9.72 -4.41 -6.41
N GLY A 87 -10.93 -4.94 -6.22
CA GLY A 87 -11.65 -5.59 -7.33
C GLY A 87 -11.56 -7.11 -7.38
N ARG A 88 -10.94 -7.77 -6.39
CA ARG A 88 -10.72 -9.24 -6.42
C ARG A 88 -12.00 -10.06 -6.24
N ILE A 89 -12.88 -9.64 -5.33
CA ILE A 89 -14.11 -10.37 -4.99
C ILE A 89 -15.36 -9.69 -5.57
N ARG A 90 -15.30 -8.36 -5.76
CA ARG A 90 -16.39 -7.55 -6.33
C ARG A 90 -15.80 -6.28 -6.95
N PRO A 91 -16.51 -5.58 -7.84
CA PRO A 91 -16.03 -4.34 -8.44
C PRO A 91 -15.51 -3.35 -7.39
N GLY A 92 -14.27 -2.90 -7.59
CA GLY A 92 -13.57 -2.01 -6.68
C GLY A 92 -13.21 -0.66 -7.31
N LYS A 93 -12.77 0.29 -6.49
CA LYS A 93 -12.29 1.60 -6.92
C LYS A 93 -10.88 1.86 -6.39
N CYS A 94 -10.03 2.43 -7.23
CA CYS A 94 -8.71 2.91 -6.85
C CYS A 94 -8.67 4.43 -7.04
N PHE A 95 -8.36 5.16 -5.97
CA PHE A 95 -8.22 6.60 -5.96
C PHE A 95 -6.74 6.95 -5.89
N HIS A 96 -6.21 7.53 -6.96
CA HIS A 96 -4.84 8.02 -7.01
C HIS A 96 -4.81 9.47 -6.53
N LEU A 97 -3.98 9.78 -5.53
CA LEU A 97 -3.85 11.13 -4.96
C LEU A 97 -2.83 11.99 -5.73
N TYR A 98 -2.75 11.78 -7.04
CA TYR A 98 -1.85 12.47 -7.95
C TYR A 98 -2.52 12.66 -9.30
N THR A 99 -2.08 13.68 -10.04
CA THR A 99 -2.64 14.01 -11.36
C THR A 99 -2.23 12.98 -12.41
N LYS A 100 -3.00 12.90 -13.51
CA LYS A 100 -2.62 12.09 -14.67
C LYS A 100 -1.25 12.49 -15.22
N LYS A 101 -0.96 13.80 -15.32
CA LYS A 101 0.37 14.29 -15.70
C LYS A 101 1.47 13.69 -14.83
N ARG A 102 1.28 13.70 -13.50
CA ARG A 102 2.24 13.10 -12.56
C ARG A 102 2.37 11.59 -12.78
N HIS A 103 1.29 10.87 -13.01
CA HIS A 103 1.32 9.43 -13.32
C HIS A 103 2.15 9.15 -14.59
N ASP A 104 1.96 9.94 -15.64
CA ASP A 104 2.63 9.74 -16.92
C ASP A 104 4.14 10.04 -16.84
N GLU A 105 4.57 10.85 -15.85
CA GLU A 105 5.98 11.12 -15.49
C GLU A 105 6.59 10.06 -14.55
N MET A 106 5.79 9.15 -13.97
CA MET A 106 6.30 8.07 -13.13
C MET A 106 6.99 7.04 -14.01
N VAL A 107 8.20 6.63 -13.61
CA VAL A 107 9.02 5.62 -14.31
C VAL A 107 9.06 4.36 -13.48
#